data_AF-K2RS01-F1
#
_entry.id   AF-K2RS01-F1
#
_cell.length_a   1.000
_cell.length_b   1.000
_cell.length_c   1.000
_cell.angle_alpha   90.00
_cell.angle_beta   90.00
_cell.angle_gamma   90.00
#
_symmetry.space_group_name_H-M   'P 1'
#
loop_
_entity.id
_entity.type
_entity.pdbx_description
1 polymer ?
#
loop_
_entity_poly.entity_id
_entity_poly.type
_entity_poly.pdbx_seq_one_letter_code
_entity_poly.pdbx_strand_id
1 'polypeptide(L)'
;MNTLPDQPKPQKIKITEEISLKLVGCVYYGDPFHSNREWSSKNEIGILWGRFYKLYQRFGDSILKEALGDVAYEVHLQPDDYHETGKFYVYVGVEMKKLEEMPLEMFCKSLPLTKYAVFTFKGEDMFRGGEYIWNEWLPNSEYDEAYPYMALAYHKNQYKGMEDSESKVDFYVPVKTR
;
A
#
# COMPACT_ATOMS: atom_id res chain seq x y z
N MET A 1 34.31 -13.11 3.08
CA MET A 1 33.27 -12.88 4.09
C MET A 1 32.09 -12.29 3.35
N ASN A 2 31.03 -13.08 3.12
CA ASN A 2 29.78 -12.56 2.58
C ASN A 2 29.13 -11.77 3.72
N THR A 3 29.26 -10.45 3.69
CA THR A 3 28.44 -9.58 4.53
C THR A 3 27.00 -9.83 4.12
N LEU A 4 26.17 -10.31 5.04
CA LEU A 4 24.72 -10.29 4.86
C LEU A 4 24.34 -8.86 4.43
N PRO A 5 23.49 -8.69 3.40
CA PRO A 5 23.05 -7.35 3.02
C PRO A 5 22.45 -6.67 4.25
N ASP A 6 22.72 -5.38 4.42
CA ASP A 6 22.14 -4.61 5.51
C ASP A 6 20.61 -4.81 5.50
N GLN A 7 20.05 -5.00 6.70
CA GLN A 7 18.60 -5.09 6.85
C GLN A 7 17.98 -3.71 6.55
N PRO A 8 16.83 -3.67 5.85
CA PRO A 8 16.15 -2.42 5.58
C PRO A 8 15.72 -1.78 6.90
N LYS A 9 15.91 -0.46 7.02
CA LYS A 9 15.59 0.28 8.25
C LYS A 9 14.60 1.39 7.97
N PRO A 10 13.44 1.43 8.65
CA PRO A 10 12.54 2.56 8.51
C PRO A 10 13.20 3.81 9.12
N GLN A 11 13.02 4.96 8.46
CA GLN A 11 13.43 6.25 9.00
C GLN A 11 12.61 6.64 10.24
N LYS A 12 11.39 6.13 10.31
CA LYS A 12 10.42 6.44 11.35
C LYS A 12 9.41 5.31 11.49
N ILE A 13 8.99 5.06 12.73
CA ILE A 13 7.86 4.20 13.08
C ILE A 13 6.88 5.04 13.89
N LYS A 14 5.59 5.00 13.58
CA LYS A 14 4.53 5.70 14.32
C LYS A 14 3.31 4.80 14.47
N ILE A 15 2.71 4.79 15.65
CA ILE A 15 1.37 4.23 15.85
C ILE A 15 0.32 5.32 15.65
N THR A 16 -0.74 5.04 14.89
CA THR A 16 -1.87 5.95 14.71
C THR A 16 -2.93 5.77 15.79
N GLU A 17 -3.81 6.76 15.92
CA GLU A 17 -5.15 6.50 16.44
C GLU A 17 -5.93 5.57 15.51
N GLU A 18 -7.11 5.12 15.93
CA GLU A 18 -7.98 4.37 15.04
C GLU A 18 -8.45 5.23 13.87
N ILE A 19 -8.15 4.79 12.66
CA ILE A 19 -8.58 5.44 11.41
C ILE A 19 -9.15 4.39 10.46
N SER A 20 -10.00 4.83 9.53
CA SER A 20 -10.55 4.01 8.46
C SER A 20 -10.30 4.71 7.14
N LEU A 21 -9.50 4.07 6.28
CA LEU A 21 -9.21 4.59 4.95
C LEU A 21 -10.37 4.24 4.01
N LYS A 22 -10.96 5.27 3.40
CA LYS A 22 -12.03 5.14 2.41
C LYS A 22 -11.46 5.41 1.04
N LEU A 23 -11.19 4.35 0.29
CA LEU A 23 -10.45 4.42 -0.96
C LEU A 23 -11.39 4.32 -2.16
N VAL A 24 -11.03 5.03 -3.24
CA VAL A 24 -11.59 4.85 -4.58
C VAL A 24 -10.46 4.59 -5.57
N GLY A 25 -10.64 3.60 -6.43
CA GLY A 25 -9.61 3.24 -7.39
C GLY A 25 -9.87 1.95 -8.15
N CYS A 26 -8.80 1.21 -8.45
CA CYS A 26 -8.84 -0.01 -9.25
C CYS A 26 -8.41 -1.22 -8.43
N VAL A 27 -8.94 -2.40 -8.76
CA VAL A 27 -8.61 -3.66 -8.10
C VAL A 27 -8.10 -4.71 -9.08
N TYR A 28 -7.19 -5.54 -8.62
CA TYR A 28 -6.71 -6.77 -9.24
C TYR A 28 -6.83 -7.91 -8.22
N TYR A 29 -7.14 -9.13 -8.69
CA TYR A 29 -7.08 -10.36 -7.89
C TYR A 29 -6.32 -11.42 -8.68
N GLY A 30 -5.33 -12.03 -8.06
CA GLY A 30 -4.52 -13.07 -8.68
C GLY A 30 -3.12 -13.14 -8.07
N ASP A 31 -2.21 -13.79 -8.78
CA ASP A 31 -0.78 -13.64 -8.56
C ASP A 31 -0.36 -12.40 -9.37
N PRO A 32 0.11 -11.30 -8.78
CA PRO A 32 0.50 -10.11 -9.54
C PRO A 32 1.95 -10.14 -10.04
N PHE A 33 2.65 -11.26 -9.87
CA PHE A 33 4.05 -11.43 -10.26
C PHE A 33 4.26 -12.55 -11.28
N HIS A 34 3.17 -13.15 -11.77
CA HIS A 34 3.21 -14.23 -12.75
C HIS A 34 3.88 -13.82 -14.08
N SER A 35 3.75 -12.55 -14.47
CA SER A 35 4.35 -12.02 -15.71
C SER A 35 5.73 -11.37 -15.50
N ASN A 36 5.92 -10.69 -14.37
CA ASN A 36 7.11 -9.93 -14.04
C ASN A 36 7.30 -9.84 -12.52
N ARG A 37 8.56 -9.72 -12.07
CA ARG A 37 8.90 -9.59 -10.64
C ARG A 37 8.26 -8.38 -9.94
N GLU A 38 8.35 -8.37 -8.62
CA GLU A 38 7.98 -7.24 -7.77
C GLU A 38 8.66 -5.93 -8.21
N TRP A 39 8.05 -4.80 -7.87
CA TRP A 39 8.57 -3.46 -8.17
C TRP A 39 8.88 -3.23 -9.67
N SER A 40 8.03 -3.76 -10.53
CA SER A 40 8.09 -3.60 -11.98
C SER A 40 6.84 -2.89 -12.49
N SER A 41 7.01 -1.87 -13.34
CA SER A 41 5.89 -1.25 -14.04
C SER A 41 5.20 -2.16 -15.07
N LYS A 42 5.79 -3.34 -15.34
CA LYS A 42 5.31 -4.33 -16.31
C LYS A 42 4.58 -5.51 -15.67
N ASN A 43 4.56 -5.60 -14.35
CA ASN A 43 3.74 -6.58 -13.65
C ASN A 43 2.30 -6.07 -13.53
N GLU A 44 1.43 -6.90 -12.98
CA GLU A 44 0.00 -6.62 -12.89
C GLU A 44 -0.31 -5.42 -11.98
N ILE A 45 0.53 -5.15 -10.97
CA ILE A 45 0.46 -3.95 -10.12
C ILE A 45 0.79 -2.68 -10.94
N GLY A 46 1.86 -2.70 -11.71
CA GLY A 46 2.24 -1.59 -12.59
C GLY A 46 1.17 -1.28 -13.64
N ILE A 47 0.58 -2.33 -14.23
CA ILE A 47 -0.55 -2.19 -15.16
C ILE A 47 -1.79 -1.61 -14.46
N LEU A 48 -2.07 -2.05 -13.22
CA LEU A 48 -3.17 -1.54 -12.41
C LEU A 48 -3.01 -0.05 -12.10
N TRP A 49 -1.82 0.39 -11.70
CA TRP A 49 -1.48 1.82 -11.55
C TRP A 49 -1.70 2.59 -12.85
N GLY A 50 -1.22 2.06 -13.98
CA GLY A 50 -1.42 2.68 -15.29
C GLY A 50 -2.89 2.84 -15.66
N ARG A 51 -3.75 1.88 -15.30
CA ARG A 51 -5.21 1.98 -15.47
C ARG A 51 -5.79 3.07 -14.56
N PHE A 52 -5.44 3.06 -13.28
CA PHE A 52 -5.91 4.06 -12.33
C PHE A 52 -5.53 5.47 -12.76
N TYR A 53 -4.27 5.72 -13.16
CA TYR A 53 -3.83 7.04 -13.62
C TYR A 53 -4.59 7.54 -14.84
N LYS A 54 -4.92 6.68 -15.82
CA LYS A 54 -5.73 7.07 -16.98
C LYS A 54 -7.14 7.49 -16.58
N LEU A 55 -7.77 6.75 -15.66
CA LEU A 55 -9.09 7.10 -15.15
C LEU A 55 -9.02 8.38 -14.30
N TYR A 56 -8.00 8.54 -13.47
CA TYR A 56 -7.75 9.73 -12.67
C TYR A 56 -7.55 10.97 -13.55
N GLN A 57 -6.83 10.87 -14.67
CA GLN A 57 -6.70 11.97 -15.64
C GLN A 57 -8.02 12.32 -16.32
N ARG A 58 -8.86 11.31 -16.61
CA ARG A 58 -10.15 11.50 -17.28
C ARG A 58 -11.23 12.07 -16.36
N PHE A 59 -11.24 11.68 -15.08
CA PHE A 59 -12.27 12.02 -14.10
C PHE A 59 -11.72 12.85 -12.92
N GLY A 60 -10.54 13.46 -13.11
CA GLY A 60 -9.76 14.09 -12.05
C GLY A 60 -10.51 15.18 -11.31
N ASP A 61 -11.28 16.03 -12.00
CA ASP A 61 -11.99 17.13 -11.37
C ASP A 61 -13.07 16.68 -10.37
N SER A 62 -13.73 15.54 -10.62
CA SER A 62 -14.68 14.95 -9.67
C SER A 62 -13.96 14.28 -8.51
N ILE A 63 -12.86 13.58 -8.78
CA ILE A 63 -12.10 12.85 -7.76
C ILE A 63 -11.39 13.83 -6.82
N LEU A 64 -10.74 14.87 -7.37
CA LEU A 64 -9.99 15.89 -6.64
C LEU A 64 -10.84 16.68 -5.65
N LYS A 65 -12.14 16.89 -5.92
CA LYS A 65 -13.03 17.62 -5.01
C LYS A 65 -13.21 16.89 -3.68
N GLU A 66 -13.27 15.56 -3.75
CA GLU A 66 -13.54 14.70 -2.60
C GLU A 66 -12.29 14.01 -2.06
N ALA A 67 -11.16 14.07 -2.77
CA ALA A 67 -9.89 13.49 -2.35
C ALA A 67 -9.40 14.06 -1.02
N LEU A 68 -8.93 13.16 -0.15
CA LEU A 68 -8.28 13.49 1.11
C LEU A 68 -6.76 13.55 0.90
N GLY A 69 -6.28 14.77 0.65
CA GLY A 69 -4.85 15.05 0.51
C GLY A 69 -4.25 14.58 -0.81
N ASP A 70 -2.92 14.64 -0.88
CA ASP A 70 -2.11 14.26 -2.05
C ASP A 70 -1.40 12.92 -1.82
N VAL A 71 -2.18 11.88 -1.49
CA VAL A 71 -1.66 10.53 -1.19
C VAL A 71 -2.37 9.51 -2.05
N ALA A 72 -1.59 8.67 -2.73
CA ALA A 72 -2.09 7.50 -3.41
C ALA A 72 -1.72 6.24 -2.60
N TYR A 73 -2.59 5.25 -2.62
CA TYR A 73 -2.45 4.02 -1.83
C TYR A 73 -2.35 2.81 -2.74
N GLU A 74 -1.52 1.84 -2.37
CA GLU A 74 -1.50 0.47 -2.87
C GLU A 74 -1.76 -0.49 -1.71
N VAL A 75 -2.87 -1.22 -1.73
CA VAL A 75 -3.27 -2.15 -0.67
C VAL A 75 -3.08 -3.57 -1.15
N HIS A 76 -2.35 -4.36 -0.36
CA HIS A 76 -2.18 -5.79 -0.55
C HIS A 76 -3.07 -6.47 0.50
N LEU A 77 -4.13 -7.15 0.06
CA LEU A 77 -5.10 -7.80 0.92
C LEU A 77 -5.14 -9.29 0.66
N GLN A 78 -4.87 -10.07 1.69
CA GLN A 78 -4.88 -11.53 1.66
C GLN A 78 -6.30 -12.04 2.00
N PRO A 79 -6.98 -12.76 1.10
CA PRO A 79 -8.24 -13.43 1.40
C PRO A 79 -8.04 -14.69 2.26
N ASP A 80 -9.15 -15.26 2.74
CA ASP A 80 -9.14 -16.47 3.57
C ASP A 80 -8.44 -17.67 2.90
N ASP A 81 -8.48 -17.76 1.56
CA ASP A 81 -7.86 -18.82 0.76
C ASP A 81 -6.42 -18.48 0.32
N TYR A 82 -5.82 -17.41 0.84
CA TYR A 82 -4.48 -16.96 0.44
C TYR A 82 -3.40 -18.03 0.63
N HIS A 83 -3.39 -18.72 1.77
CA HIS A 83 -2.38 -19.74 2.07
C HIS A 83 -2.47 -20.97 1.14
N GLU A 84 -3.64 -21.22 0.55
CA GLU A 84 -3.86 -22.33 -0.39
C GLU A 84 -3.52 -21.93 -1.83
N THR A 85 -3.88 -20.70 -2.21
CA THR A 85 -3.82 -20.25 -3.61
C THR A 85 -2.60 -19.40 -3.94
N GLY A 86 -2.00 -18.74 -2.94
CA GLY A 86 -1.00 -17.69 -3.11
C GLY A 86 -1.54 -16.42 -3.77
N LYS A 87 -2.84 -16.33 -4.06
CA LYS A 87 -3.47 -15.20 -4.77
C LYS A 87 -4.05 -14.20 -3.80
N PHE A 88 -3.88 -12.93 -4.11
CA PHE A 88 -4.33 -11.85 -3.24
C PHE A 88 -4.91 -10.69 -4.04
N TYR A 89 -5.58 -9.78 -3.34
CA TYR A 89 -6.08 -8.56 -3.92
C TYR A 89 -5.01 -7.48 -3.87
N VAL A 90 -4.79 -6.81 -5.01
CA VAL A 90 -4.07 -5.55 -5.07
C VAL A 90 -5.08 -4.46 -5.39
N TYR A 91 -5.11 -3.41 -4.58
CA TYR A 91 -5.97 -2.25 -4.80
C TYR A 91 -5.10 -1.00 -4.92
N VAL A 92 -5.32 -0.17 -5.93
CA VAL A 92 -4.63 1.13 -6.03
C VAL A 92 -5.65 2.24 -6.14
N GLY A 93 -5.43 3.35 -5.44
CA GLY A 93 -6.40 4.44 -5.43
C GLY A 93 -6.00 5.63 -4.58
N VAL A 94 -6.98 6.49 -4.31
CA VAL A 94 -6.86 7.66 -3.43
C VAL A 94 -7.91 7.60 -2.34
N GLU A 95 -7.61 8.21 -1.20
CA GLU A 95 -8.56 8.34 -0.11
C GLU A 95 -9.59 9.44 -0.41
N MET A 96 -10.85 9.22 -0.05
CA MET A 96 -11.98 10.09 -0.34
C MET A 96 -12.75 10.43 0.94
N LYS A 97 -13.24 11.66 1.05
CA LYS A 97 -14.13 12.10 2.14
C LYS A 97 -15.41 11.27 2.19
N LYS A 98 -15.97 11.00 1.00
CA LYS A 98 -17.21 10.26 0.80
C LYS A 98 -17.09 9.35 -0.42
N LEU A 99 -17.77 8.21 -0.32
CA LEU A 99 -17.91 7.25 -1.41
C LEU A 99 -19.26 7.52 -2.08
N GLU A 100 -19.26 8.34 -3.13
CA GLU A 100 -20.45 8.75 -3.90
C GLU A 100 -20.43 8.14 -5.32
N GLU A 101 -21.12 8.73 -6.29
CA GLU A 101 -21.12 8.27 -7.69
C GLU A 101 -19.70 8.29 -8.27
N MET A 102 -19.20 7.11 -8.66
CA MET A 102 -17.86 6.92 -9.23
C MET A 102 -17.95 6.39 -10.67
N PRO A 103 -16.89 6.57 -11.48
CA PRO A 103 -16.79 5.91 -12.79
C PRO A 103 -17.01 4.40 -12.68
N LEU A 104 -17.66 3.81 -13.68
CA LEU A 104 -18.02 2.38 -13.70
C LEU A 104 -16.80 1.46 -13.49
N GLU A 105 -15.64 1.86 -14.01
CA GLU A 105 -14.39 1.11 -13.92
C GLU A 105 -13.67 1.26 -12.57
N MET A 106 -14.17 2.11 -11.66
CA MET A 106 -13.63 2.32 -10.32
C MET A 106 -14.46 1.61 -9.25
N PHE A 107 -13.76 1.19 -8.20
CA PHE A 107 -14.31 0.50 -7.06
C PHE A 107 -14.15 1.37 -5.81
N CYS A 108 -15.01 1.16 -4.83
CA CYS A 108 -14.93 1.78 -3.52
C CYS A 108 -14.52 0.73 -2.49
N LYS A 109 -13.61 1.09 -1.57
CA LYS A 109 -13.18 0.22 -0.48
C LYS A 109 -13.08 1.00 0.82
N SER A 110 -13.87 0.61 1.81
CA SER A 110 -13.68 1.05 3.19
C SER A 110 -12.84 0.01 3.91
N LEU A 111 -11.63 0.37 4.35
CA LEU A 111 -10.82 -0.48 5.22
C LEU A 111 -11.34 -0.41 6.66
N PRO A 112 -11.20 -1.47 7.46
CA PRO A 112 -11.66 -1.48 8.85
C PRO A 112 -11.12 -0.30 9.66
N LEU A 113 -11.92 0.17 10.62
CA LEU A 113 -11.47 1.11 11.63
C LEU A 113 -10.46 0.40 12.54
N THR A 114 -9.20 0.83 12.52
CA THR A 114 -8.12 0.18 13.27
C THR A 114 -6.95 1.15 13.49
N LYS A 115 -6.09 0.83 14.47
CA LYS A 115 -4.77 1.46 14.57
C LYS A 115 -3.84 0.89 13.50
N TYR A 116 -2.89 1.69 13.07
CA TYR A 116 -1.83 1.29 12.16
C TYR A 116 -0.47 1.54 12.79
N ALA A 117 0.44 0.60 12.59
CA ALA A 117 1.87 0.87 12.65
C ALA A 117 2.31 1.36 11.26
N VAL A 118 2.86 2.58 11.22
CA VAL A 118 3.28 3.26 9.99
C VAL A 118 4.80 3.34 9.95
N PHE A 119 5.40 2.75 8.92
CA PHE A 119 6.85 2.68 8.71
C PHE A 119 7.24 3.48 7.48
N THR A 120 8.09 4.50 7.64
CA THR A 120 8.60 5.28 6.50
C THR A 120 9.91 4.68 6.00
N PHE A 121 9.90 4.07 4.82
CA PHE A 121 11.13 3.60 4.14
C PHE A 121 11.56 4.57 3.05
N LYS A 122 12.86 4.62 2.77
CA LYS A 122 13.46 5.54 1.80
C LYS A 122 14.38 4.80 0.83
N GLY A 123 14.34 5.16 -0.45
CA GLY A 123 15.24 4.62 -1.47
C GLY A 123 15.12 3.09 -1.53
N GLU A 124 16.25 2.39 -1.61
CA GLU A 124 16.26 0.93 -1.78
C GLU A 124 15.58 0.15 -0.64
N ASP A 125 15.53 0.73 0.58
CA ASP A 125 14.90 0.06 1.72
C ASP A 125 13.39 -0.14 1.53
N MET A 126 12.73 0.69 0.69
CA MET A 126 11.30 0.53 0.42
C MET A 126 10.98 -0.80 -0.27
N PHE A 127 11.93 -1.37 -1.01
CA PHE A 127 11.72 -2.65 -1.71
C PHE A 127 11.66 -3.84 -0.76
N ARG A 128 12.28 -3.72 0.41
CA ARG A 128 12.42 -4.80 1.40
C ARG A 128 11.73 -4.46 2.72
N GLY A 129 10.93 -3.40 2.77
CA GLY A 129 10.27 -2.93 4.00
C GLY A 129 9.46 -4.02 4.72
N GLY A 130 8.81 -4.90 3.95
CA GLY A 130 8.10 -6.06 4.51
C GLY A 130 9.01 -7.04 5.26
N GLU A 131 10.23 -7.28 4.78
CA GLU A 131 11.18 -8.14 5.49
C GLU A 131 11.45 -7.63 6.90
N TYR A 132 11.65 -6.33 7.08
CA TYR A 132 11.82 -5.72 8.40
C TYR A 132 10.55 -5.82 9.25
N ILE A 133 9.39 -5.50 8.67
CA ILE A 133 8.14 -5.43 9.45
C ILE A 133 7.77 -6.81 10.02
N TRP A 134 7.75 -7.85 9.18
CA TRP A 134 7.27 -9.18 9.60
C TRP A 134 8.33 -10.04 10.27
N ASN A 135 9.63 -9.89 9.93
CA ASN A 135 10.67 -10.72 10.53
C ASN A 135 11.35 -10.09 11.75
N GLU A 136 11.33 -8.76 11.88
CA GLU A 136 12.05 -8.06 12.95
C GLU A 136 11.08 -7.31 13.88
N TRP A 137 10.27 -6.39 13.36
CA TRP A 137 9.47 -5.51 14.22
C TRP A 137 8.27 -6.23 14.86
N LEU A 138 7.40 -6.86 14.06
CA LEU A 138 6.18 -7.52 14.57
C LEU A 138 6.49 -8.56 15.66
N PRO A 139 7.44 -9.51 15.47
CA PRO A 139 7.75 -10.52 16.49
C PRO A 139 8.20 -9.90 17.83
N ASN A 140 8.95 -8.79 17.78
CA ASN A 140 9.56 -8.15 18.94
C ASN A 140 8.76 -6.95 19.50
N SER A 141 7.61 -6.63 18.91
CA SER A 141 6.73 -5.55 19.37
C SER A 141 5.66 -6.04 20.35
N GLU A 142 4.90 -5.10 20.94
CA GLU A 142 3.70 -5.38 21.74
C GLU A 142 2.42 -5.58 20.89
N TYR A 143 2.57 -5.65 19.57
CA TYR A 143 1.45 -5.66 18.61
C TYR A 143 1.37 -6.97 17.82
N ASP A 144 0.15 -7.33 17.44
CA ASP A 144 -0.17 -8.31 16.41
C ASP A 144 -0.88 -7.64 15.23
N GLU A 145 -0.89 -8.32 14.08
CA GLU A 145 -1.71 -7.92 12.93
C GLU A 145 -3.20 -7.95 13.33
N ALA A 146 -3.89 -6.83 13.07
CA ALA A 146 -5.33 -6.76 13.30
C ALA A 146 -6.13 -7.35 12.12
N TYR A 147 -5.59 -7.23 10.90
CA TYR A 147 -6.22 -7.69 9.67
C TYR A 147 -5.15 -8.13 8.65
N PRO A 148 -5.46 -9.07 7.74
CA PRO A 148 -4.49 -9.62 6.80
C PRO A 148 -4.34 -8.72 5.56
N TYR A 149 -3.94 -7.47 5.76
CA TYR A 149 -3.60 -6.55 4.67
C TYR A 149 -2.54 -5.54 5.10
N MET A 150 -1.89 -4.93 4.12
CA MET A 150 -1.04 -3.75 4.30
C MET A 150 -1.37 -2.72 3.23
N ALA A 151 -1.21 -1.43 3.55
CA ALA A 151 -1.28 -0.36 2.56
C ALA A 151 0.05 0.39 2.44
N LEU A 152 0.57 0.52 1.23
CA LEU A 152 1.66 1.44 0.90
C LEU A 152 1.05 2.80 0.54
N ALA A 153 1.55 3.87 1.15
CA ALA A 153 1.12 5.23 0.91
C ALA A 153 2.23 6.04 0.24
N TYR A 154 1.92 6.54 -0.96
CA TYR A 154 2.79 7.33 -1.82
C TYR A 154 2.38 8.80 -1.70
N HIS A 155 3.05 9.53 -0.81
CA HIS A 155 2.85 10.97 -0.65
C HIS A 155 3.48 11.71 -1.84
N LYS A 156 2.71 12.55 -2.54
CA LYS A 156 3.17 13.30 -3.73
C LYS A 156 4.44 14.11 -3.53
N ASN A 157 4.66 14.64 -2.32
CA ASN A 157 5.85 15.43 -1.97
C ASN A 157 7.04 14.59 -1.50
N GLN A 158 6.89 13.27 -1.33
CA GLN A 158 7.96 12.37 -0.86
C GLN A 158 8.29 11.24 -1.83
N TYR A 159 7.35 10.85 -2.70
CA TYR A 159 7.58 9.79 -3.68
C TYR A 159 7.85 10.40 -5.06
N LYS A 160 9.09 10.20 -5.55
CA LYS A 160 9.59 10.73 -6.83
C LYS A 160 9.76 9.65 -7.91
N GLY A 161 9.40 8.41 -7.59
CA GLY A 161 9.53 7.24 -8.45
C GLY A 161 10.48 6.19 -7.88
N MET A 162 10.40 4.97 -8.41
CA MET A 162 11.11 3.80 -7.87
C MET A 162 12.64 3.94 -7.93
N GLU A 163 13.17 4.68 -8.91
CA GLU A 163 14.61 4.81 -9.13
C GLU A 163 15.25 5.99 -8.36
N ASP A 164 14.45 6.84 -7.71
CA ASP A 164 14.95 7.99 -6.97
C ASP A 164 15.28 7.59 -5.53
N SER A 165 16.54 7.71 -5.13
CA SER A 165 17.02 7.35 -3.78
C SER A 165 16.39 8.19 -2.67
N GLU A 166 15.82 9.35 -3.00
CA GLU A 166 15.10 10.21 -2.07
C GLU A 166 13.61 9.89 -1.96
N SER A 167 13.09 8.99 -2.80
CA SER A 167 11.71 8.52 -2.69
C SER A 167 11.45 7.87 -1.35
N LYS A 168 10.28 8.18 -0.78
CA LYS A 168 9.80 7.54 0.45
C LYS A 168 8.41 6.96 0.25
N VAL A 169 8.17 5.87 0.96
CA VAL A 169 6.88 5.19 1.02
C VAL A 169 6.57 4.85 2.46
N ASP A 170 5.35 5.16 2.88
CA ASP A 170 4.86 4.80 4.21
C ASP A 170 4.10 3.47 4.12
N PHE A 171 4.48 2.50 4.95
CA PHE A 171 3.85 1.18 5.04
C PHE A 171 2.90 1.20 6.24
N TYR A 172 1.60 1.10 5.97
CA TYR A 172 0.54 1.05 6.96
C TYR A 172 0.17 -0.41 7.21
N VAL A 173 0.54 -0.93 8.37
CA VAL A 173 0.16 -2.27 8.83
C VAL A 173 -0.89 -2.15 9.92
N PRO A 174 -2.10 -2.72 9.75
CA PRO A 174 -3.15 -2.66 10.75
C PRO A 174 -2.75 -3.51 11.96
N VAL A 175 -2.78 -2.92 13.15
CA VAL A 175 -2.28 -3.55 14.38
C VAL A 175 -3.28 -3.48 15.52
N LYS A 176 -3.20 -4.47 16.41
CA LYS A 176 -3.86 -4.52 17.72
C LYS A 176 -2.83 -4.82 18.80
N THR A 177 -3.05 -4.36 20.02
CA THR A 177 -2.22 -4.76 21.17
C THR A 177 -2.43 -6.24 21.46
N ARG A 178 -1.35 -6.93 21.84
CA ARG A 178 -1.37 -8.34 22.27
C ARG A 178 -2.16 -8.56 23.55
#